data_AF-A0A2A4FIN1-F1
#
_entry.id   AF-A0A2A4FIN1-F1
#
_cell.length_a   1.000
_cell.length_b   1.000
_cell.length_c   1.000
_cell.angle_alpha   90.00
_cell.angle_beta   90.00
_cell.angle_gamma   90.00
#
_symmetry.space_group_name_H-M   'P 1'
#
loop_
_entity.id
_entity.type
_entity.pdbx_description
1 polymer ?
#
loop_
_entity_poly.entity_id
_entity_poly.type
_entity_poly.pdbx_seq_one_letter_code
_entity_poly.pdbx_strand_id
1 'polypeptide(L)'
;MAMIREPAAIREVAAILVRLGAGSADRQVDLIRYLDGLEAVARRIAAARLPDPASRELAARYYCAGILTSVYGRESAIARGIAGSLEQQANGGARYGRASRRIFALLMRAGRRQGRAFMDACGHLVRG
;
A
#
# COMPACT_ATOMS: atom_id res chain seq x y z
N MET A 1 0.87 -9.11 26.47
CA MET A 1 0.17 -9.09 25.17
C MET A 1 1.06 -8.42 24.15
N ALA A 2 1.51 -9.13 23.11
CA ALA A 2 2.34 -8.53 22.07
C ALA A 2 1.49 -7.49 21.32
N MET A 3 1.80 -6.21 21.49
CA MET A 3 1.20 -5.16 20.66
C MET A 3 1.50 -5.51 19.21
N ILE A 4 0.47 -5.81 18.43
CA ILE A 4 0.60 -5.98 16.98
C ILE A 4 1.03 -4.62 16.47
N ARG A 5 2.34 -4.44 16.25
CA ARG A 5 2.89 -3.19 15.74
C ARG A 5 2.42 -3.03 14.31
N GLU A 6 1.76 -1.92 14.03
CA GLU A 6 1.34 -1.59 12.68
C GLU A 6 2.54 -1.61 11.71
N PRO A 7 2.39 -2.18 10.50
CA PRO A 7 3.47 -2.19 9.51
C PRO A 7 3.96 -0.79 9.20
N ALA A 8 5.28 -0.59 9.16
CA ALA A 8 5.88 0.73 8.95
C ALA A 8 5.47 1.33 7.61
N ALA A 9 5.41 0.50 6.56
CA ALA A 9 4.98 0.92 5.24
C ALA A 9 3.56 1.51 5.20
N ILE A 10 2.62 1.01 6.01
CA ILE A 10 1.26 1.55 6.06
C ILE A 10 1.26 2.94 6.69
N ARG A 11 2.02 3.12 7.78
CA ARG A 11 2.18 4.42 8.45
C ARG A 11 2.79 5.47 7.52
N GLU A 12 3.83 5.11 6.79
CA GLU A 12 4.50 6.00 5.85
C GLU A 12 3.57 6.42 4.72
N VAL A 13 2.83 5.48 4.13
CA VAL A 13 1.86 5.81 3.06
C VAL A 13 0.71 6.66 3.60
N ALA A 14 0.20 6.39 4.79
CA ALA A 14 -0.80 7.25 5.42
C ALA A 14 -0.30 8.69 5.51
N ALA A 15 0.94 8.90 5.99
CA ALA A 15 1.53 10.24 6.10
C ALA A 15 1.70 10.93 4.73
N ILE A 16 2.15 10.19 3.71
CA ILE A 16 2.28 10.71 2.33
C ILE A 16 0.92 11.15 1.79
N LEU A 17 -0.12 10.33 1.95
CA LEU A 17 -1.44 10.61 1.41
C LEU A 17 -2.14 11.75 2.13
N VAL A 18 -1.97 11.85 3.45
CA VAL A 18 -2.42 13.04 4.22
C VAL A 18 -1.79 14.29 3.62
N ARG A 19 -0.48 14.29 3.34
CA ARG A 19 0.22 15.43 2.73
C ARG A 19 -0.28 15.75 1.32
N LEU A 20 -0.62 14.73 0.52
CA LEU A 20 -1.16 14.92 -0.84
C LEU A 20 -2.63 15.38 -0.85
N GLY A 21 -3.43 14.98 0.14
CA GLY A 21 -4.87 15.26 0.23
C GLY A 21 -5.24 16.54 0.97
N ALA A 22 -4.29 17.23 1.62
CA ALA A 22 -4.51 18.36 2.53
C ALA A 22 -4.96 19.70 1.87
N GLY A 23 -5.85 19.66 0.88
CA GLY A 23 -6.22 20.83 0.07
C GLY A 23 -7.61 21.45 0.28
N SER A 24 -8.54 20.83 1.03
CA SER A 24 -9.84 21.44 1.37
C SER A 24 -10.60 20.67 2.46
N ALA A 25 -11.55 21.32 3.14
CA ALA A 25 -12.38 20.73 4.20
C ALA A 25 -13.28 19.57 3.71
N ASP A 26 -13.75 19.62 2.46
CA ASP A 26 -14.57 18.57 1.85
C ASP A 26 -13.74 17.28 1.60
N ARG A 27 -12.42 17.41 1.39
CA ARG A 27 -11.49 16.27 1.26
C ARG A 27 -11.19 15.57 2.58
N GLN A 28 -11.56 16.17 3.72
CA GLN A 28 -11.20 15.64 5.04
C GLN A 28 -12.04 14.42 5.43
N VAL A 29 -13.31 14.35 5.03
CA VAL A 29 -14.19 13.19 5.30
C VAL A 29 -13.77 11.97 4.47
N ASP A 30 -13.42 12.19 3.20
CA ASP A 30 -12.90 11.13 2.32
C ASP A 30 -11.52 10.63 2.78
N LEU A 31 -10.70 11.53 3.34
CA LEU A 31 -9.42 11.17 3.93
C LEU A 31 -9.58 10.28 5.18
N ILE A 32 -10.55 10.56 6.06
CA ILE A 32 -10.82 9.71 7.24
C ILE A 32 -11.25 8.30 6.82
N ARG A 33 -12.22 8.18 5.92
CA ARG A 33 -12.66 6.86 5.39
C ARG A 33 -11.52 6.10 4.71
N TYR A 34 -10.64 6.81 4.04
CA TYR A 34 -9.47 6.22 3.41
C TYR A 34 -8.47 5.67 4.44
N LEU A 35 -8.20 6.42 5.51
CA LEU A 35 -7.30 6.02 6.59
C LEU A 35 -7.85 4.81 7.37
N ASP A 36 -9.17 4.76 7.61
CA ASP A 36 -9.83 3.58 8.20
C ASP A 36 -9.61 2.33 7.33
N GLY A 37 -9.63 2.49 6.01
CA GLY A 37 -9.31 1.43 5.05
C GLY A 37 -7.87 0.93 5.18
N LEU A 38 -6.91 1.82 5.43
CA LEU A 38 -5.51 1.44 5.67
C LEU A 38 -5.35 0.64 6.96
N GLU A 39 -6.01 1.06 8.04
CA GLU A 39 -5.97 0.38 9.34
C GLU A 39 -6.60 -1.03 9.24
N ALA A 40 -7.73 -1.15 8.53
CA ALA A 40 -8.36 -2.44 8.28
C ALA A 40 -7.44 -3.40 7.52
N VAL A 41 -6.65 -2.89 6.55
CA VAL A 41 -5.65 -3.68 5.84
C VAL A 41 -4.47 -4.05 6.74
N ALA A 42 -4.00 -3.13 7.60
CA ALA A 42 -2.96 -3.43 8.58
C ALA A 42 -3.35 -4.61 9.48
N ARG A 43 -4.59 -4.59 9.99
CA ARG A 43 -5.16 -5.70 10.78
C ARG A 43 -5.24 -7.00 9.98
N ARG A 44 -5.65 -6.96 8.71
CA ARG A 44 -5.68 -8.13 7.83
C ARG A 44 -4.30 -8.71 7.55
N ILE A 45 -3.29 -7.88 7.35
CA ILE A 45 -1.90 -8.32 7.14
C ILE A 45 -1.33 -8.94 8.42
N ALA A 46 -1.62 -8.36 9.58
CA ALA A 46 -1.25 -8.93 10.86
C ALA A 46 -1.88 -10.32 11.09
N ALA A 47 -3.15 -10.48 10.71
CA ALA A 47 -3.88 -11.74 10.81
C ALA A 47 -3.54 -12.76 9.71
N ALA A 48 -2.85 -12.34 8.63
CA ALA A 48 -2.47 -13.24 7.55
C ALA A 48 -1.44 -14.27 8.02
N ARG A 49 -1.55 -15.51 7.52
CA ARG A 49 -0.55 -16.58 7.72
C ARG A 49 0.72 -16.29 6.92
N LEU A 50 1.46 -15.27 7.34
CA LEU A 50 2.80 -14.95 6.87
C LEU A 50 3.83 -15.46 7.89
N PRO A 51 4.96 -16.02 7.41
CA PRO A 51 5.87 -16.80 8.25
C PRO A 51 6.59 -15.97 9.32
N ASP A 52 6.80 -14.68 9.10
CA ASP A 52 7.60 -13.84 10.00
C ASP A 52 7.22 -12.35 9.90
N PRO A 53 7.66 -11.51 10.85
CA PRO A 53 7.38 -10.07 10.80
C PRO A 53 7.87 -9.37 9.53
N ALA A 54 9.01 -9.78 8.94
CA ALA A 54 9.51 -9.15 7.72
C ALA A 54 8.66 -9.50 6.49
N SER A 55 8.05 -10.70 6.45
CA SER A 55 7.08 -11.03 5.39
C SER A 55 5.76 -10.26 5.54
N ARG A 56 5.33 -9.92 6.76
CA ARG A 56 4.20 -9.00 7.00
C ARG A 56 4.51 -7.57 6.56
N GLU A 57 5.72 -7.09 6.88
CA GLU A 57 6.17 -5.78 6.41
C GLU A 57 6.30 -5.74 4.89
N LEU A 58 6.84 -6.79 4.26
CA LEU A 58 6.90 -6.88 2.80
C LEU A 58 5.50 -6.93 2.17
N ALA A 59 4.56 -7.67 2.76
CA ALA A 59 3.15 -7.65 2.34
C ALA A 59 2.55 -6.24 2.39
N ALA A 60 2.82 -5.48 3.46
CA ALA A 60 2.42 -4.08 3.59
C ALA A 60 3.06 -3.20 2.53
N ARG A 61 4.36 -3.39 2.22
CA ARG A 61 5.03 -2.66 1.12
C ARG A 61 4.41 -2.94 -0.23
N TYR A 62 4.02 -4.19 -0.53
CA TYR A 62 3.30 -4.52 -1.76
C TYR A 62 1.95 -3.82 -1.86
N TYR A 63 1.21 -3.77 -0.75
CA TYR A 63 -0.04 -3.02 -0.66
C TYR A 63 0.17 -1.51 -0.93
N CYS A 64 1.11 -0.91 -0.21
CA CYS A 64 1.50 0.49 -0.32
C CYS A 64 2.00 0.87 -1.71
N ALA A 65 2.82 0.02 -2.34
CA ALA A 65 3.23 0.18 -3.73
C ALA A 65 2.05 0.16 -4.69
N GLY A 66 1.04 -0.69 -4.44
CA GLY A 66 -0.20 -0.66 -5.20
C GLY A 66 -0.87 0.72 -5.18
N ILE A 67 -0.95 1.34 -4.00
CA ILE A 67 -1.49 2.69 -3.85
C ILE A 67 -0.64 3.70 -4.64
N LEU A 68 0.65 3.75 -4.36
CA LEU A 68 1.56 4.75 -4.94
C LEU A 68 1.65 4.63 -6.47
N THR A 69 1.68 3.40 -7.02
CA THR A 69 1.68 3.18 -8.47
C THR A 69 0.40 3.68 -9.16
N SER A 70 -0.70 3.78 -8.42
CA SER A 70 -1.96 4.35 -8.93
C SER A 70 -1.95 5.87 -8.86
N VAL A 71 -1.40 6.43 -7.77
CA VAL A 71 -1.27 7.88 -7.58
C VAL A 71 -0.29 8.50 -8.57
N TYR A 72 0.89 7.90 -8.75
CA TYR A 72 1.92 8.39 -9.67
C TYR A 72 1.66 8.01 -11.15
N GLY A 73 0.71 7.13 -11.42
CA GLY A 73 0.49 6.54 -12.73
C GLY A 73 1.47 5.40 -13.06
N ARG A 74 0.95 4.33 -13.68
CA ARG A 74 1.69 3.10 -13.95
C ARG A 74 2.92 3.29 -14.85
N GLU A 75 2.87 4.28 -15.74
CA GLU A 75 3.94 4.57 -16.69
C GLU A 75 5.06 5.42 -16.08
N SER A 76 4.87 5.98 -14.87
CA SER A 76 5.89 6.77 -14.19
C SER A 76 7.12 5.94 -13.86
N ALA A 77 8.30 6.52 -14.05
CA ALA A 77 9.57 5.92 -13.65
C ALA A 77 9.59 5.54 -12.16
N ILE A 78 8.93 6.35 -11.32
CA ILE A 78 8.78 6.08 -9.88
C ILE A 78 7.96 4.80 -9.66
N ALA A 79 6.83 4.66 -10.35
CA ALA A 79 5.97 3.48 -10.24
C ALA A 79 6.68 2.20 -10.68
N ARG A 80 7.44 2.26 -11.79
CA ARG A 80 8.24 1.13 -12.29
C ARG A 80 9.39 0.79 -11.33
N GLY A 81 10.07 1.79 -10.78
CA GLY A 81 11.13 1.59 -9.78
C GLY A 81 10.64 0.90 -8.52
N ILE A 82 9.53 1.38 -7.94
CA ILE A 82 8.91 0.77 -6.75
C ILE A 82 8.54 -0.70 -7.02
N ALA A 83 7.88 -0.99 -8.14
CA ALA A 83 7.47 -2.35 -8.48
C ALA A 83 8.69 -3.27 -8.68
N GLY A 84 9.70 -2.81 -9.42
CA GLY A 84 10.92 -3.58 -9.68
C GLY A 84 11.71 -3.89 -8.42
N SER A 85 11.89 -2.92 -7.52
CA SER A 85 12.60 -3.14 -6.26
C SER A 85 11.89 -4.13 -5.33
N LEU A 86 10.55 -4.20 -5.37
CA LEU A 86 9.78 -5.18 -4.59
C LEU A 86 9.85 -6.58 -5.20
N GLU A 87 9.77 -6.68 -6.53
CA GLU A 87 9.96 -7.95 -7.23
C GLU A 87 11.35 -8.52 -6.96
N GLN A 88 12.40 -7.70 -6.95
CA GLN A 88 13.75 -8.11 -6.54
C GLN A 88 13.79 -8.60 -5.09
N GLN A 89 13.12 -7.93 -4.16
CA GLN A 89 13.04 -8.36 -2.75
C GLN A 89 12.28 -9.69 -2.56
N ALA A 90 11.25 -9.95 -3.37
CA ALA A 90 10.46 -11.19 -3.28
C ALA A 90 11.06 -12.37 -4.07
N ASN A 91 11.85 -12.08 -5.12
CA ASN A 91 12.45 -13.07 -6.01
C ASN A 91 13.94 -13.31 -5.76
N GLY A 92 14.63 -12.43 -5.02
CA GLY A 92 16.06 -12.51 -4.69
C GLY A 92 16.48 -13.66 -3.76
N GLY A 93 15.67 -14.71 -3.64
CA GLY A 93 15.99 -15.92 -2.88
C GLY A 93 14.79 -16.86 -2.72
N ALA A 94 15.05 -18.10 -2.28
CA ALA A 94 14.02 -19.12 -1.98
C ALA A 94 13.18 -18.80 -0.72
N ARG A 95 13.32 -17.61 -0.16
CA ARG A 95 12.76 -17.19 1.14
C ARG A 95 11.22 -17.20 1.18
N TYR A 96 10.57 -16.93 0.06
CA TYR A 96 9.10 -16.83 0.00
C TYR A 96 8.51 -17.86 -0.95
N GLY A 97 7.70 -18.77 -0.41
CA GLY A 97 6.95 -19.76 -1.19
C GLY A 97 5.84 -19.14 -2.04
N ARG A 98 5.26 -19.96 -2.93
CA ARG A 98 4.19 -19.57 -3.86
C ARG A 98 2.98 -18.91 -3.16
N ALA A 99 2.63 -19.38 -1.96
CA ALA A 99 1.53 -18.83 -1.17
C ALA A 99 1.76 -17.37 -0.76
N SER A 100 2.93 -17.05 -0.20
CA SER A 100 3.30 -15.68 0.20
C SER A 100 3.34 -14.75 -1.01
N ARG A 101 3.91 -15.19 -2.14
CA ARG A 101 3.93 -14.42 -3.39
C ARG A 101 2.51 -14.11 -3.90
N ARG A 102 1.57 -15.05 -3.76
CA ARG A 102 0.16 -14.82 -4.10
C ARG A 102 -0.48 -13.77 -3.19
N ILE A 103 -0.19 -13.80 -1.88
CA ILE A 103 -0.64 -12.77 -0.93
C ILE A 103 -0.09 -11.39 -1.34
N PHE A 104 1.20 -11.30 -1.66
CA PHE A 104 1.82 -10.05 -2.10
C PHE A 104 1.15 -9.48 -3.37
N ALA A 105 0.91 -10.32 -4.38
CA ALA A 105 0.22 -9.91 -5.60
C ALA A 105 -1.24 -9.47 -5.35
N LEU A 106 -1.96 -10.16 -4.47
CA LEU A 106 -3.33 -9.79 -4.09
C LEU A 106 -3.36 -8.44 -3.36
N LEU A 107 -2.43 -8.21 -2.44
CA LEU A 107 -2.29 -6.96 -1.73
C LEU A 107 -1.93 -5.81 -2.67
N MET A 108 -1.01 -6.02 -3.62
CA MET A 108 -0.70 -5.01 -4.63
C MET A 108 -1.94 -4.61 -5.44
N ARG A 109 -2.77 -5.58 -5.85
CA ARG A 109 -4.03 -5.30 -6.55
C ARG A 109 -5.06 -4.59 -5.67
N ALA A 110 -5.14 -4.94 -4.40
CA ALA A 110 -6.00 -4.25 -3.44
C ALA A 110 -5.56 -2.79 -3.25
N GLY A 111 -4.27 -2.56 -3.05
CA GLY A 111 -3.70 -1.22 -2.92
C GLY A 111 -3.94 -0.37 -4.16
N ARG A 112 -3.85 -0.94 -5.37
CA ARG A 112 -4.18 -0.21 -6.61
C ARG A 112 -5.63 0.27 -6.67
N ARG A 113 -6.57 -0.60 -6.27
CA ARG A 113 -8.00 -0.25 -6.23
C ARG A 113 -8.25 0.88 -5.25
N GLN A 114 -7.64 0.81 -4.06
CA GLN A 114 -7.76 1.86 -3.06
C GLN A 114 -7.09 3.16 -3.53
N GLY A 115 -5.89 3.12 -4.11
CA GLY A 115 -5.22 4.31 -4.65
C GLY A 115 -5.99 4.98 -5.79
N ARG A 116 -6.71 4.21 -6.62
CA ARG A 116 -7.62 4.79 -7.62
C ARG A 116 -8.82 5.47 -6.97
N ALA A 117 -9.45 4.85 -5.99
CA ALA A 117 -10.55 5.47 -5.24
C ALA A 117 -10.11 6.78 -4.55
N PHE A 118 -8.87 6.83 -4.05
CA PHE A 118 -8.29 8.07 -3.53
C PHE A 118 -8.17 9.16 -4.61
N MET A 119 -7.64 8.81 -5.78
CA MET A 119 -7.51 9.75 -6.89
C MET A 119 -8.87 10.27 -7.40
N ASP A 120 -9.87 9.39 -7.42
CA ASP A 120 -11.24 9.74 -7.80
C ASP A 120 -11.86 10.70 -6.76
N ALA A 121 -11.65 10.45 -5.46
CA ALA A 121 -12.13 11.31 -4.37
C ALA A 121 -11.38 12.66 -4.28
N CYS A 122 -10.07 12.70 -4.53
CA CYS A 122 -9.28 13.94 -4.47
C CYS A 122 -9.45 14.84 -5.70
N GLY A 123 -10.14 14.39 -6.76
CA GLY A 123 -10.33 15.12 -8.00
C GLY A 123 -9.04 15.24 -8.81
N HIS A 124 -8.79 14.26 -9.69
CA HIS A 124 -7.78 14.27 -10.77
C HIS A 124 -6.53 15.13 -10.52
N LEU A 125 -5.65 14.69 -9.62
CA LEU A 125 -4.36 15.34 -9.39
C LEU A 125 -3.31 15.06 -10.49
N VAL A 126 -3.60 14.27 -11.53
CA VAL A 126 -2.66 14.02 -12.64
C VAL A 126 -3.39 13.81 -13.97
N ARG A 127 -3.85 14.89 -14.59
CA ARG A 127 -3.85 15.00 -16.07
C ARG A 127 -2.88 16.13 -16.41
N GLY A 128 -1.59 15.78 -16.43
CA GLY A 128 -0.53 16.53 -17.10
C GLY A 128 0.05 15.63 -18.17
#